data_AF-A0A2X3GZ18-F1
#
_entry.id   AF-A0A2X3GZ18-F1
#
_cell.length_a   1.000
_cell.length_b   1.000
_cell.length_c   1.000
_cell.angle_alpha   90.00
_cell.angle_beta   90.00
_cell.angle_gamma   90.00
#
_symmetry.space_group_name_H-M   'P 1'
#
loop_
_entity.id
_entity.type
_entity.pdbx_description
1 polymer ?
#
loop_
_entity_poly.entity_id
_entity_poly.type
_entity_poly.pdbx_seq_one_letter_code
_entity_poly.pdbx_strand_id
1 'polypeptide(L)'
;MLAAELADPALYKTFTDAAESIGEAWDSREFGKAIREIMALADVANRYVDEQAPWVVAKQEGRDADLQAICTMGLNMFRVLMTWLKPVLPQLARACGSVPQQRTELGRHSAAAAGA
;
A
#
# COMPACT_ATOMS: atom_id res chain seq x y z
N MET A 1 -4.54 15.64 -0.24
CA MET A 1 -4.28 15.25 -1.64
C MET A 1 -3.15 14.24 -1.61
N LEU A 2 -3.31 13.09 -2.27
CA LEU A 2 -2.17 12.21 -2.60
C LEU A 2 -1.24 13.04 -3.50
N ALA A 3 0.07 13.03 -3.23
CA ALA A 3 1.07 13.92 -3.82
C ALA A 3 0.98 14.02 -5.36
N ALA A 4 1.35 15.21 -5.89
CA ALA A 4 1.29 15.52 -7.32
C ALA A 4 2.32 14.76 -8.17
N GLU A 5 3.37 14.21 -7.54
CA GLU A 5 4.45 13.49 -8.20
C GLU A 5 4.63 12.10 -7.59
N LEU A 6 4.80 11.11 -8.47
CA LEU A 6 5.14 9.75 -8.08
C LEU A 6 6.65 9.68 -7.89
N ALA A 7 7.08 9.19 -6.73
CA ALA A 7 8.51 9.06 -6.40
C ALA A 7 9.26 8.13 -7.37
N ASP A 8 8.57 7.13 -7.93
CA ASP A 8 9.11 6.27 -8.99
C ASP A 8 8.04 6.01 -10.08
N PRO A 9 8.04 6.82 -11.16
CA PRO A 9 7.09 6.65 -12.27
C PRO A 9 7.31 5.35 -13.05
N ALA A 10 8.54 4.83 -13.11
CA ALA A 10 8.86 3.62 -13.85
C ALA A 10 8.33 2.38 -13.12
N LEU A 11 8.47 2.35 -11.79
CA LEU A 11 7.83 1.34 -10.95
C LEU A 11 6.31 1.39 -11.11
N TYR A 12 5.71 2.59 -11.05
CA TYR A 12 4.27 2.74 -11.25
C TYR A 12 3.81 2.24 -12.63
N LYS A 13 4.61 2.47 -13.68
CA LYS A 13 4.32 2.00 -15.03
C LYS A 13 4.25 0.47 -15.10
N THR A 14 5.09 -0.24 -14.35
CA THR A 14 5.02 -1.72 -14.24
C THR A 14 3.65 -2.18 -13.75
N PHE A 15 3.04 -1.47 -12.78
CA PHE A 15 1.71 -1.79 -12.27
C PHE A 15 0.62 -1.45 -13.30
N THR A 16 0.75 -0.33 -14.02
CA THR A 16 -0.25 0.03 -15.04
C THR A 16 -0.20 -0.89 -16.25
N ASP A 17 1.00 -1.31 -16.69
CA ASP A 17 1.16 -2.24 -17.81
C ASP A 17 0.61 -3.63 -17.46
N ALA A 18 0.80 -4.09 -16.22
CA ALA A 18 0.24 -5.35 -15.75
C ALA A 18 -1.29 -5.34 -15.65
N ALA A 19 -1.94 -4.16 -15.66
CA ALA A 19 -3.39 -4.05 -15.64
C ALA A 19 -4.06 -4.74 -16.84
N GLU A 20 -3.41 -4.68 -18.00
CA GLU A 20 -3.89 -5.30 -19.24
C GLU A 20 -3.84 -6.83 -19.14
N SER A 21 -2.68 -7.40 -18.81
CA SER A 21 -2.49 -8.85 -18.61
C SER A 21 -3.43 -9.42 -17.53
N ILE A 22 -3.55 -8.73 -16.39
CA ILE A 22 -4.46 -9.13 -15.31
C ILE A 22 -5.92 -9.08 -15.78
N GLY A 23 -6.31 -8.03 -16.51
CA GLY A 23 -7.65 -7.89 -17.10
C GLY A 23 -7.99 -9.05 -18.05
N GLU A 24 -7.09 -9.39 -18.96
CA GLU A 24 -7.25 -10.52 -19.88
C GLU A 24 -7.39 -11.86 -19.16
N ALA A 25 -6.63 -12.06 -18.08
CA ALA A 25 -6.73 -13.26 -17.25
C ALA A 25 -8.07 -13.33 -16.51
N TRP A 26 -8.65 -12.20 -16.08
CA TRP A 26 -10.01 -12.15 -15.52
C TRP A 26 -11.06 -12.52 -16.57
N ASP A 27 -10.98 -11.96 -17.77
CA ASP A 27 -11.94 -12.19 -18.86
C ASP A 27 -11.89 -13.63 -19.37
N SER A 28 -10.68 -14.20 -19.42
CA SER A 28 -10.45 -15.60 -19.82
C SER A 28 -10.76 -16.62 -18.71
N ARG A 29 -11.25 -16.16 -17.55
CA ARG A 29 -11.53 -16.98 -16.35
C ARG A 29 -10.28 -17.70 -15.78
N GLU A 30 -9.10 -17.20 -16.11
CA GLU A 30 -7.81 -17.68 -15.59
C GLU A 30 -7.49 -17.02 -14.24
N PHE A 31 -8.40 -17.08 -13.27
CA PHE A 31 -8.28 -16.37 -11.99
C PHE A 31 -7.00 -16.73 -11.22
N GLY A 32 -6.55 -17.98 -11.29
CA GLY A 32 -5.30 -18.41 -10.65
C GLY A 32 -4.07 -17.73 -11.24
N LYS A 33 -4.07 -17.40 -12.54
CA LYS A 33 -3.01 -16.65 -13.19
C LYS A 33 -3.04 -15.19 -12.74
N ALA A 34 -4.22 -14.55 -12.79
CA ALA A 34 -4.43 -13.19 -12.31
C ALA A 34 -3.95 -13.02 -10.85
N ILE A 35 -4.32 -13.93 -9.96
CA ILE A 35 -3.92 -13.87 -8.53
C ILE A 35 -2.41 -13.98 -8.37
N ARG A 36 -1.74 -14.89 -9.09
CA ARG A 36 -0.27 -15.03 -9.01
C ARG A 36 0.45 -13.76 -9.48
N GLU A 37 -0.06 -13.13 -10.53
CA GLU A 37 0.50 -11.89 -11.05
C GLU A 37 0.30 -10.73 -10.08
N ILE A 38 -0.89 -10.61 -9.49
CA ILE A 38 -1.17 -9.64 -8.43
C ILE A 38 -0.25 -9.85 -7.21
N MET A 39 -0.02 -11.11 -6.79
CA MET A 39 0.91 -11.42 -5.70
C MET A 39 2.35 -11.02 -6.03
N ALA A 40 2.82 -11.27 -7.26
CA ALA A 40 4.15 -10.85 -7.69
C ALA A 40 4.31 -9.32 -7.65
N LEU A 41 3.29 -8.56 -8.06
CA LEU A 41 3.28 -7.11 -7.94
C LEU A 41 3.23 -6.64 -6.49
N ALA A 42 2.53 -7.34 -5.61
CA ALA A 42 2.52 -7.05 -4.18
C ALA A 42 3.92 -7.22 -3.57
N ASP A 43 4.67 -8.25 -3.96
CA ASP A 43 6.05 -8.45 -3.51
C ASP A 43 6.97 -7.31 -3.98
N VAL A 44 6.77 -6.82 -5.21
CA VAL A 44 7.50 -5.66 -5.75
C VAL A 44 7.17 -4.39 -4.93
N ALA A 45 5.90 -4.13 -4.63
CA ALA A 45 5.50 -3.01 -3.78
C ALA A 45 6.10 -3.10 -2.38
N ASN A 46 6.09 -4.30 -1.78
CA ASN A 46 6.66 -4.55 -0.45
C ASN A 46 8.17 -4.27 -0.44
N ARG A 47 8.89 -4.73 -1.46
CA ARG A 47 10.32 -4.46 -1.60
C ARG A 47 10.63 -2.97 -1.72
N TYR A 48 9.85 -2.23 -2.51
CA TYR A 48 10.00 -0.78 -2.60
C TYR A 48 9.84 -0.11 -1.23
N VAL A 49 8.79 -0.46 -0.48
CA VAL A 49 8.56 0.12 0.86
C VAL A 49 9.70 -0.22 1.82
N ASP A 50 10.23 -1.44 1.75
CA ASP A 50 11.37 -1.88 2.56
C ASP A 50 12.66 -1.10 2.22
N GLU A 51 12.96 -0.94 0.93
CA GLU A 51 14.11 -0.19 0.44
C GLU A 51 14.04 1.30 0.82
N GLN A 52 12.84 1.90 0.77
CA GLN A 52 12.64 3.29 1.16
C GLN A 52 12.64 3.49 2.69
N ALA A 53 12.42 2.42 3.46
CA ALA A 53 12.42 2.39 4.92
C ALA A 53 11.77 3.63 5.57
N PRO A 54 10.45 3.88 5.34
CA PRO A 54 9.78 5.10 5.80
C PRO A 54 9.85 5.29 7.33
N TRP A 55 9.94 4.21 8.10
CA TRP A 55 10.13 4.25 9.56
C TRP A 55 11.51 4.79 9.98
N VAL A 56 12.49 4.80 9.09
CA VAL A 56 13.79 5.45 9.29
C VAL A 56 13.70 6.92 8.88
N VAL A 57 13.09 7.21 7.72
CA VAL A 57 12.91 8.59 7.23
C VAL A 57 12.08 9.41 8.21
N ALA A 58 11.05 8.82 8.83
CA ALA A 58 10.21 9.46 9.83
C ALA A 58 10.95 9.90 11.12
N LYS A 59 12.16 9.39 11.35
CA LYS A 59 12.99 9.79 12.50
C LYS A 59 13.95 10.94 12.18
N GLN A 60 14.01 11.37 10.91
CA GLN A 60 14.90 12.43 10.44
C GLN A 60 14.11 13.75 10.37
N GLU A 61 14.53 14.75 11.14
CA GLU A 61 13.90 16.07 11.13
C GLU A 61 14.07 16.75 9.76
N GLY A 62 13.00 17.37 9.24
CA GLY A 62 13.00 18.09 7.97
C GLY A 62 12.78 17.24 6.72
N ARG A 63 12.52 15.93 6.86
CA ARG A 63 12.25 15.01 5.73
C ARG A 63 10.78 14.62 5.57
N ASP A 64 9.87 15.43 6.11
CA ASP A 64 8.43 15.17 6.07
C ASP A 64 7.89 15.06 4.63
N ALA A 65 8.45 15.85 3.70
CA ALA A 65 8.09 15.80 2.29
C ALA A 65 8.48 14.46 1.64
N ASP A 66 9.68 13.95 1.92
CA ASP A 66 10.16 12.66 1.43
C ASP A 66 9.31 11.51 2.01
N LEU A 67 9.03 11.57 3.31
CA LEU A 67 8.16 10.60 3.98
C LEU A 67 6.76 10.59 3.35
N GLN A 68 6.17 11.76 3.10
CA GLN A 68 4.88 11.87 2.45
C GLN A 68 4.91 11.26 1.04
N ALA A 69 5.97 11.50 0.27
CA ALA A 69 6.12 10.97 -1.09
C ALA A 69 6.20 9.43 -1.09
N ILE A 70 7.03 8.85 -0.22
CA ILE A 70 7.17 7.38 -0.06
C ILE A 70 5.83 6.76 0.35
N CYS A 71 5.18 7.32 1.36
CA CYS A 71 3.87 6.84 1.83
C CYS A 71 2.79 6.97 0.76
N THR A 72 2.79 8.07 -0.01
CA THR A 72 1.86 8.27 -1.13
C THR A 72 2.05 7.20 -2.21
N MET A 73 3.30 6.92 -2.58
CA MET A 73 3.63 5.91 -3.58
C MET A 73 3.18 4.51 -3.11
N GLY A 74 3.48 4.15 -1.87
CA GLY A 74 3.04 2.88 -1.27
C GLY A 74 1.52 2.72 -1.28
N LEU A 75 0.77 3.75 -0.85
CA LEU A 75 -0.69 3.74 -0.86
C LEU A 75 -1.27 3.66 -2.28
N ASN A 76 -0.64 4.32 -3.27
CA ASN A 76 -1.06 4.25 -4.66
C ASN A 76 -0.90 2.83 -5.24
N MET A 77 0.23 2.17 -5.00
CA MET A 77 0.44 0.78 -5.42
C MET A 77 -0.57 -0.16 -4.76
N PHE A 78 -0.78 -0.01 -3.44
CA PHE A 78 -1.76 -0.80 -2.71
C PHE A 78 -3.19 -0.61 -3.26
N ARG A 79 -3.59 0.62 -3.56
CA ARG A 79 -4.91 0.92 -4.14
C ARG A 79 -5.12 0.23 -5.50
N VAL A 80 -4.08 0.16 -6.33
CA VAL A 80 -4.14 -0.55 -7.62
C VAL A 80 -4.36 -2.05 -7.38
N LEU A 81 -3.57 -2.67 -6.52
CA LEU A 81 -3.69 -4.09 -6.16
C LEU A 81 -5.10 -4.43 -5.61
N MET A 82 -5.61 -3.60 -4.70
CA MET A 82 -6.94 -3.79 -4.11
C MET A 82 -8.08 -3.70 -5.13
N THR A 83 -7.88 -2.98 -6.23
CA THR A 83 -8.87 -2.87 -7.31
C THR A 83 -9.06 -4.22 -8.01
N TRP A 84 -7.97 -4.94 -8.27
CA TRP A 84 -8.01 -6.26 -8.90
C TRP A 84 -8.42 -7.39 -7.94
N LEU A 85 -8.17 -7.24 -6.63
CA LEU A 85 -8.56 -8.23 -5.63
C LEU A 85 -10.04 -8.15 -5.21
N LYS A 86 -10.71 -7.01 -5.44
CA LYS A 86 -12.12 -6.80 -5.10
C LYS A 86 -13.09 -7.90 -5.58
N PRO A 87 -13.04 -8.43 -6.83
CA PRO A 87 -13.97 -9.45 -7.29
C PRO A 87 -13.81 -10.82 -6.59
N VAL A 88 -12.62 -11.15 -6.08
CA VAL A 88 -12.34 -12.47 -5.49
C VAL A 88 -12.18 -12.45 -3.97
N LEU A 89 -11.72 -11.34 -3.41
CA LEU A 89 -11.61 -11.11 -1.97
C LEU A 89 -12.46 -9.90 -1.54
N PRO A 90 -13.78 -9.91 -1.77
CA PRO A 90 -14.65 -8.76 -1.49
C PRO A 90 -14.73 -8.43 0.01
N GLN A 91 -14.39 -9.37 0.90
CA GLN A 91 -14.30 -9.11 2.34
C GLN A 91 -13.01 -8.37 2.71
N LEU A 92 -11.87 -8.75 2.13
CA LEU A 92 -10.59 -8.06 2.34
C LEU A 92 -10.61 -6.64 1.75
N ALA A 93 -11.17 -6.49 0.54
CA ALA A 93 -11.38 -5.18 -0.07
C ALA A 93 -12.27 -4.26 0.77
N ARG A 94 -13.31 -4.83 1.41
CA ARG A 94 -14.12 -4.09 2.38
C ARG A 94 -13.32 -3.71 3.61
N ALA A 95 -12.58 -4.64 4.23
CA ALA A 95 -11.78 -4.38 5.43
C ALA A 95 -10.73 -3.26 5.23
N CYS A 96 -10.04 -3.23 4.09
CA CYS A 96 -9.10 -2.16 3.76
C CYS A 96 -9.79 -0.81 3.47
N GLY A 97 -10.98 -0.82 2.87
CA GLY A 97 -11.78 0.40 2.70
C GLY A 97 -12.47 0.86 3.98
N SER A 98 -12.63 -0.05 4.94
CA SER A 98 -13.28 0.18 6.22
C SER A 98 -12.31 0.15 7.38
N VAL A 99 -11.04 0.59 7.21
CA VAL A 99 -10.10 0.76 8.33
C VAL A 99 -10.88 1.50 9.42
N PRO A 100 -11.33 0.80 10.48
CA PRO A 100 -12.06 1.48 11.50
C PRO A 100 -11.01 2.37 12.14
N GLN A 101 -11.34 3.64 12.39
CA GLN A 101 -10.56 4.41 13.36
C GLN A 101 -10.70 3.72 14.74
N GLN A 102 -10.05 2.58 14.94
CA GLN A 102 -9.66 2.10 16.26
C GLN A 102 -8.50 2.99 16.71
N ARG A 103 -8.88 4.25 16.96
CA ARG A 103 -8.44 5.11 18.04
C ARG A 103 -7.37 4.47 18.90
N THR A 104 -6.13 4.84 18.63
CA THR A 104 -5.12 5.26 19.60
C THR A 104 -5.43 4.90 21.07
N GLU A 105 -5.31 3.62 21.44
CA GLU A 105 -5.26 3.21 22.85
C GLU A 105 -3.85 2.88 23.32
N LEU A 106 -2.84 2.95 22.44
CA LEU A 106 -1.43 2.76 22.82
C LEU A 106 -0.80 3.96 23.55
N GLY A 107 -1.54 5.05 23.78
CA GLY A 107 -1.05 6.26 24.47
C GLY A 107 -1.44 6.40 25.94
N ARG A 108 -2.33 5.54 26.49
CA ARG A 108 -2.87 5.74 27.85
C ARG A 108 -2.12 4.97 28.95
N HIS A 109 -1.25 4.03 28.60
CA HIS A 109 -0.51 3.23 29.59
C HIS A 109 0.87 3.80 29.95
N SER A 110 1.38 4.82 29.25
CA SER A 110 2.69 5.42 29.57
C SER A 110 2.62 6.62 30.52
N ALA A 111 1.43 7.14 30.86
CA ALA A 111 1.29 8.33 31.71
C ALA A 111 0.93 8.01 33.18
N ALA A 112 0.70 6.74 33.54
CA ALA A 112 0.26 6.35 34.89
C ALA A 112 1.40 5.90 35.83
N ALA A 113 2.67 5.92 35.39
CA ALA A 113 3.82 5.41 36.16
C ALA A 113 4.86 6.49 36.55
N ALA A 114 4.57 7.78 36.35
CA ALA A 114 5.49 8.88 36.69
C ALA A 114 4.91 9.83 37.75
N GLY A 115 4.20 9.28 38.73
CA GLY A 115 3.57 10.06 39.80
C GLY A 115 3.17 9.21 41.00
N ALA A 116 4.16 8.58 41.64
CA ALA A 116 4.07 8.05 42.99
C ALA A 116 5.48 7.95 43.58
#